data_AF-A0A938UC82-F1
#
_entry.id   AF-A0A938UC82-F1
#
_cell.length_a   1.000
_cell.length_b   1.000
_cell.length_c   1.000
_cell.angle_alpha   90.00
_cell.angle_beta   90.00
_cell.angle_gamma   90.00
#
_symmetry.space_group_name_H-M   'P 1'
#
loop_
_entity.id
_entity.type
_entity.pdbx_description
1 polymer ?
#
loop_
_entity_poly.entity_id
_entity_poly.type
_entity_poly.pdbx_seq_one_letter_code
_entity_poly.pdbx_strand_id
1 'polypeptide(L)'
;MNEKLLSRAVNAIERIGVILGAIYSSQLEELDQGRKAERLQRCGFSNKDIATILCTTSNTINVALHKERRKKVKEGASKNKKVQK
;
A
#
# COMPACT_ATOMS: atom_id res chain seq x y z
N MET A 1 17.91 25.94 -16.18
CA MET A 1 18.11 24.53 -15.79
C MET A 1 17.51 23.66 -16.89
N ASN A 2 18.21 22.64 -17.40
CA ASN A 2 17.76 21.91 -18.60
C ASN A 2 16.59 20.97 -18.23
N GLU A 3 15.37 21.28 -18.67
CA GLU A 3 14.13 20.55 -18.32
C GLU A 3 14.23 19.04 -18.56
N LYS A 4 14.96 18.63 -19.61
CA LYS A 4 15.21 17.22 -19.92
C LYS A 4 16.00 16.51 -18.81
N LEU A 5 16.94 17.20 -18.18
CA LEU A 5 17.77 16.63 -17.11
C LEU A 5 16.96 16.50 -15.81
N LEU A 6 16.10 17.48 -15.52
CA LEU A 6 15.18 17.42 -14.39
C LEU A 6 14.20 16.26 -14.52
N SER A 7 13.58 16.10 -15.70
CA SER A 7 12.65 14.98 -15.97
C SER A 7 13.32 13.62 -15.79
N ARG A 8 14.57 13.46 -16.25
CA ARG A 8 15.35 12.22 -16.05
C ARG A 8 15.64 11.95 -14.57
N ALA A 9 15.99 12.98 -13.81
CA ALA A 9 16.24 12.86 -12.38
C ALA A 9 14.99 12.45 -11.61
N VAL A 10 13.84 13.09 -11.89
CA VAL A 10 12.55 12.74 -11.28
C VAL A 10 12.17 11.29 -11.60
N ASN A 11 12.24 10.88 -12.87
CA ASN A 11 11.97 9.49 -13.27
C ASN A 11 12.89 8.48 -12.58
N ALA A 12 14.17 8.82 -12.38
CA ALA A 12 15.11 7.96 -11.68
C ALA A 12 14.72 7.80 -10.20
N ILE A 13 14.35 8.90 -9.53
CA ILE A 13 13.89 8.88 -8.13
C ILE A 13 12.61 8.06 -7.99
N GLU A 14 11.64 8.23 -8.88
CA GLU A 14 10.40 7.45 -8.88
C GLU A 14 10.69 5.94 -9.01
N ARG A 15 11.59 5.56 -9.92
CA ARG A 15 12.02 4.16 -10.07
C ARG A 15 12.69 3.61 -8.82
N ILE A 16 13.56 4.39 -8.17
CA ILE A 16 14.18 4.00 -6.90
C ILE A 16 13.11 3.78 -5.83
N GLY A 17 12.11 4.68 -5.75
CA GLY A 17 10.98 4.53 -4.85
C GLY A 17 10.22 3.21 -5.05
N VAL A 18 9.90 2.86 -6.30
CA VAL A 18 9.21 1.60 -6.62
C VAL A 18 10.06 0.38 -6.25
N ILE A 19 11.37 0.39 -6.51
CA ILE A 19 12.28 -0.71 -6.15
C ILE A 19 12.33 -0.90 -4.63
N LEU A 20 12.48 0.20 -3.88
CA LEU A 20 12.46 0.15 -2.41
C LEU A 20 11.12 -0.36 -1.87
N GLY A 21 10.01 0.07 -2.48
CA GLY A 21 8.67 -0.43 -2.16
C GLY A 21 8.53 -1.94 -2.40
N ALA A 22 9.09 -2.45 -3.51
CA ALA A 22 9.10 -3.87 -3.83
C ALA A 22 9.92 -4.68 -2.81
N ILE A 23 11.13 -4.22 -2.47
CA ILE A 23 11.98 -4.85 -1.45
C ILE A 23 11.28 -4.88 -0.09
N TYR A 24 10.64 -3.77 0.30
CA TYR A 24 9.88 -3.75 1.54
C TYR A 24 8.70 -4.73 1.50
N SER A 25 7.99 -4.81 0.36
CA SER A 25 6.83 -5.70 0.21
C SER A 25 7.17 -7.18 0.30
N SER A 26 8.38 -7.60 -0.14
CA SER A 26 8.82 -8.99 -0.02
C SER A 26 9.11 -9.38 1.43
N GLN A 27 9.50 -8.42 2.27
CA GLN A 27 9.64 -8.66 3.72
C GLN A 27 8.29 -8.81 4.45
N LEU A 28 7.17 -8.60 3.76
CA LEU A 28 5.82 -8.71 4.32
C LEU A 28 5.13 -10.03 3.94
N GLU A 29 5.86 -11.04 3.46
CA GLU A 29 5.31 -12.25 2.81
C GLU A 29 4.08 -12.87 3.50
N GLU A 30 4.11 -13.02 4.82
CA GLU A 30 3.02 -13.61 5.62
C GLU A 30 1.75 -12.74 5.73
N LEU A 31 1.82 -11.46 5.35
CA LEU A 31 0.67 -10.56 5.43
C LEU A 31 -0.28 -10.74 4.26
N ASP A 32 -1.57 -10.59 4.55
CA ASP A 32 -2.60 -10.49 3.52
C ASP A 32 -2.37 -9.25 2.63
N GLN A 33 -2.90 -9.32 1.41
CA GLN A 33 -2.71 -8.28 0.41
C GLN A 33 -3.27 -6.92 0.84
N GLY A 34 -4.34 -6.88 1.65
CA GLY A 34 -4.92 -5.63 2.17
C GLY A 34 -3.97 -4.96 3.16
N ARG A 35 -3.33 -5.74 4.03
CA ARG A 35 -2.37 -5.25 5.01
C ARG A 35 -1.02 -4.87 4.39
N LYS A 36 -0.58 -5.58 3.34
CA LYS A 36 0.56 -5.14 2.49
C LYS A 36 0.28 -3.78 1.84
N ALA A 37 -0.89 -3.64 1.22
CA ALA A 37 -1.31 -2.38 0.58
C ALA A 37 -1.43 -1.24 1.60
N GLU A 38 -1.97 -1.49 2.80
CA GLU A 38 -2.05 -0.47 3.85
C GLU A 38 -0.66 0.00 4.29
N ARG A 39 0.29 -0.92 4.48
CA ARG A 39 1.66 -0.56 4.86
C ARG A 39 2.34 0.28 3.78
N LEU A 40 2.19 -0.08 2.50
CA LEU A 40 2.73 0.71 1.40
C LEU A 40 2.05 2.09 1.30
N GLN A 41 0.73 2.18 1.55
CA GLN A 41 0.02 3.46 1.59
C GLN A 41 0.57 4.37 2.71
N ARG A 42 0.97 3.81 3.86
CA ARG A 42 1.63 4.58 4.94
C ARG A 42 3.02 5.08 4.57
N CYS A 43 3.69 4.42 3.63
CA CYS A 43 4.96 4.88 3.05
C CYS A 43 4.77 5.96 1.97
N GLY A 44 3.53 6.37 1.67
CA GLY A 44 3.23 7.44 0.71
C GLY A 44 3.01 6.96 -0.73
N PHE A 45 3.01 5.65 -0.99
CA PHE A 45 2.73 5.13 -2.34
C PHE A 45 1.26 5.34 -2.71
N SER A 46 1.01 5.77 -3.95
CA SER A 46 -0.34 5.84 -4.50
C SER A 46 -0.88 4.44 -4.79
N ASN A 47 -2.21 4.29 -4.94
CA ASN A 47 -2.79 2.98 -5.27
C ASN A 47 -2.29 2.42 -6.61
N LYS A 48 -1.86 3.29 -7.54
CA LYS A 48 -1.25 2.89 -8.81
C LYS A 48 0.14 2.31 -8.57
N ASP A 49 0.97 2.97 -7.76
CA ASP A 49 2.32 2.49 -7.43
C ASP A 49 2.26 1.18 -6.65
N ILE A 50 1.32 1.06 -5.70
CA ILE A 50 1.08 -0.17 -4.94
C ILE A 50 0.69 -1.31 -5.89
N ALA A 51 -0.15 -1.03 -6.90
CA ALA A 51 -0.53 -2.03 -7.89
C ALA A 51 0.68 -2.52 -8.71
N THR A 52 1.57 -1.60 -9.10
CA THR A 52 2.84 -1.94 -9.75
C THR A 52 3.74 -2.77 -8.84
N ILE A 53 3.91 -2.37 -7.57
CA ILE A 53 4.76 -3.06 -6.59
C ILE A 53 4.26 -4.48 -6.31
N LEU A 54 2.95 -4.66 -6.15
CA LEU A 54 2.33 -5.95 -5.81
C LEU A 54 1.91 -6.76 -7.05
N CYS A 55 2.36 -6.37 -8.24
CA CYS A 55 2.02 -7.02 -9.52
C CYS A 55 0.52 -7.31 -9.69
N THR A 56 -0.31 -6.29 -9.47
CA THR A 56 -1.77 -6.40 -9.53
C THR A 56 -2.41 -5.17 -10.18
N THR A 57 -3.74 -5.04 -10.09
CA THR A 57 -4.47 -3.87 -10.63
C THR A 57 -4.83 -2.89 -9.52
N SER A 58 -4.93 -1.59 -9.86
CA SER A 58 -5.40 -0.57 -8.92
C SER A 58 -6.77 -0.89 -8.33
N ASN A 59 -7.63 -1.56 -9.10
CA ASN A 59 -8.96 -1.95 -8.63
C ASN A 59 -8.87 -3.05 -7.55
N THR A 60 -7.98 -4.02 -7.73
CA THR A 60 -7.67 -5.04 -6.71
C THR A 60 -7.19 -4.39 -5.42
N ILE A 61 -6.30 -3.39 -5.51
CA ILE A 61 -5.80 -2.65 -4.35
C ILE A 61 -6.93 -1.88 -3.64
N ASN A 62 -7.79 -1.19 -4.39
CA ASN A 62 -8.94 -0.47 -3.84
C ASN A 62 -9.86 -1.41 -3.05
N VAL A 63 -10.19 -2.56 -3.62
CA VAL A 63 -11.03 -3.58 -2.96
C VAL A 63 -10.34 -4.15 -1.73
N ALA A 64 -9.05 -4.46 -1.80
CA ALA A 64 -8.27 -4.99 -0.68
C ALA A 64 -8.22 -4.00 0.49
N LEU A 65 -7.91 -2.73 0.22
CA LEU A 65 -7.90 -1.66 1.22
C LEU A 65 -9.30 -1.45 1.84
N HIS A 66 -10.35 -1.48 1.02
CA HIS A 66 -11.72 -1.33 1.53
C HIS A 66 -12.14 -2.50 2.43
N LYS A 67 -11.79 -3.74 2.05
CA LYS A 67 -12.01 -4.93 2.90
C LYS A 67 -11.26 -4.81 4.23
N GLU A 68 -9.99 -4.39 4.19
CA GLU A 68 -9.15 -4.25 5.37
C GLU A 68 -9.69 -3.17 6.34
N ARG A 69 -10.12 -2.02 5.81
CA ARG A 69 -10.78 -0.98 6.61
C ARG A 69 -12.05 -1.49 7.29
N ARG A 70 -12.89 -2.25 6.57
CA ARG A 70 -14.12 -2.85 7.14
C ARG A 70 -13.82 -3.90 8.21
N LYS A 71 -12.76 -4.70 8.04
CA LYS A 71 -12.34 -5.71 9.02
C LYS A 71 -12.04 -5.07 10.37
N LYS A 72 -11.27 -3.97 10.38
CA LYS A 72 -10.94 -3.21 11.59
C LYS A 72 -12.17 -2.66 12.31
N VAL A 73 -13.15 -2.15 11.56
CA VAL A 73 -14.42 -1.64 12.14
C VAL A 73 -15.19 -2.77 12.83
N LYS A 74 -15.30 -3.94 12.19
CA LYS A 74 -15.99 -5.10 12.79
C LYS A 74 -15.29 -5.65 14.03
N GLU A 75 -13.96 -5.69 14.02
CA GLU A 75 -13.15 -6.11 15.16
C GLU A 75 -13.29 -5.12 16.34
N GLY A 76 -13.31 -3.81 16.06
CA GLY A 76 -13.56 -2.77 17.07
C GLY A 76 -14.95 -2.86 17.69
N ALA A 77 -15.99 -3.06 16.88
CA ALA A 77 -17.36 -3.21 17.35
C ALA A 77 -17.56 -4.48 18.20
N SER A 78 -16.89 -5.59 17.83
CA SER A 78 -16.95 -6.84 18.60
C SER A 78 -16.21 -6.76 19.92
N LYS A 79 -15.12 -5.99 20.01
CA LYS A 79 -14.41 -5.73 21.27
C LYS A 79 -15.25 -4.89 22.23
N ASN A 80 -15.96 -3.88 21.74
CA ASN A 80 -16.82 -3.04 22.59
C ASN A 80 -18.01 -3.80 23.20
N LYS A 81 -18.58 -4.79 22.51
CA LYS A 81 -19.66 -5.64 23.05
C LYS A 81 -19.22 -6.56 24.19
N LYS A 82 -17.92 -6.89 24.30
CA LYS A 82 -17.39 -7.74 25.37
C LYS A 82 -17.09 -7.00 26.68
N VAL A 83 -16.98 -5.68 26.64
CA VAL A 83 -16.67 -4.85 27.83
C VAL A 83 -17.94 -4.44 28.59
N GLN A 84 -19.12 -4.61 27.99
CA GLN A 84 -20.43 -4.25 28.57
C GLN A 84 -21.23 -5.46 29.08
N LYS A 85 -20.60 -6.63 29.24
CA LYS A 85 -21.17 -7.82 29.89
C LYS A 85 -20.29 -8.19 31.07
#